data_AF-A0A6B3Q4K4-F1
#
_entry.id   AF-A0A6B3Q4K4-F1
#
_cell.length_a   1.000
_cell.length_b   1.000
_cell.length_c   1.000
_cell.angle_alpha   90.00
_cell.angle_beta   90.00
_cell.angle_gamma   90.00
#
_symmetry.space_group_name_H-M   'P 1'
#
loop_
_entity.id
_entity.type
_entity.pdbx_description
1 polymer ?
#
loop_
_entity_poly.entity_id
_entity_poly.type
_entity_poly.pdbx_seq_one_letter_code
_entity_poly.pdbx_strand_id
1 'polypeptide(L)' 'MKEYTAKEFEEMKQLKKDFEEVGQGQSFTIGTIQRRLRFGKERATALYNDLISDREKVT' A
#
# COMPACT_ATOMS: atom_id res chain seq x y z
N MET A 1 -2.28 -7.01 16.89
CA MET A 1 -2.30 -5.57 16.54
C MET A 1 -1.77 -5.47 15.11
N LYS A 2 -2.32 -4.62 14.23
CA LYS A 2 -1.74 -4.52 12.87
C LYS A 2 -0.30 -3.99 13.00
N GLU A 3 0.59 -4.51 12.16
CA GLU A 3 1.99 -4.10 12.17
C GLU A 3 2.19 -2.62 11.79
N TYR A 4 1.17 -1.96 11.24
CA TYR A 4 1.17 -0.58 10.79
C TYR A 4 -0.06 0.19 11.33
N THR A 5 0.03 1.52 11.31
CA THR A 5 -1.00 2.45 11.80
C THR A 5 -2.03 2.78 10.71
N ALA A 6 -3.20 3.28 11.13
CA ALA A 6 -4.22 3.76 10.19
C ALA A 6 -3.71 4.90 9.28
N LYS A 7 -2.86 5.79 9.80
CA LYS A 7 -2.25 6.88 9.03
C LYS A 7 -1.38 6.36 7.89
N GLU A 8 -0.53 5.37 8.18
CA GLU A 8 0.34 4.73 7.18
C GLU A 8 -0.47 4.00 6.11
N PHE A 9 -1.61 3.40 6.49
CA PHE A 9 -2.53 2.79 5.54
C PHE A 9 -3.12 3.82 4.58
N GLU A 10 -3.71 4.91 5.11
CA GLU A 10 -4.32 5.96 4.28
C GLU A 10 -3.29 6.65 3.37
N GLU A 11 -2.08 6.91 3.87
CA GLU A 11 -0.99 7.47 3.05
C GLU A 11 -0.64 6.56 1.87
N MET A 12 -0.58 5.25 2.08
CA MET A 12 -0.25 4.31 1.00
C MET A 12 -1.44 4.03 0.08
N LYS A 13 -2.67 4.12 0.59
CA LYS A 13 -3.90 4.07 -0.21
C LYS A 13 -3.96 5.24 -1.19
N GLN A 14 -3.68 6.46 -0.72
CA GLN A 14 -3.59 7.62 -1.59
C GLN A 14 -2.44 7.48 -2.60
N LEU A 15 -1.26 7.06 -2.16
CA LEU A 15 -0.12 6.84 -3.07
C LEU A 15 -0.44 5.80 -4.16
N LYS A 16 -1.13 4.72 -3.82
CA LYS A 16 -1.57 3.72 -4.80
C LYS A 16 -2.54 4.33 -5.83
N LYS A 17 -3.49 5.16 -5.38
CA LYS A 17 -4.43 5.88 -6.26
C LYS A 17 -3.69 6.82 -7.21
N ASP A 18 -2.70 7.56 -6.71
CA ASP A 18 -1.87 8.44 -7.55
C ASP A 18 -1.14 7.66 -8.66
N PHE A 19 -0.63 6.46 -8.34
CA PHE A 19 -0.02 5.56 -9.33
C PHE A 19 -1.04 5.07 -10.38
N GLU A 20 -2.26 4.75 -9.96
CA GLU A 20 -3.33 4.32 -10.87
C GLU A 20 -3.79 5.45 -11.80
N GLU A 21 -3.92 6.68 -11.30
CA GLU A 21 -4.34 7.85 -12.07
C GLU A 21 -3.37 8.20 -13.20
N VAL A 22 -2.07 7.94 -13.02
CA VAL A 22 -1.04 8.15 -14.05
C VAL A 22 -0.77 6.90 -14.91
N GLY A 23 -1.60 5.86 -14.81
CA GLY A 23 -1.45 4.62 -15.57
C GLY A 23 -0.27 3.75 -15.14
N GLN A 24 0.30 4.00 -13.96
CA GLN A 24 1.45 3.29 -13.38
C GLN A 24 1.06 2.37 -12.22
N GLY A 25 -0.21 1.97 -12.09
CA GLY A 25 -0.69 1.14 -10.98
C GLY A 25 0.14 -0.14 -10.74
N GLN A 26 0.68 -0.75 -11.80
CA GLN A 26 1.56 -1.93 -11.70
C GLN A 26 2.91 -1.65 -11.03
N SER A 27 3.37 -0.39 -11.05
CA SER A 27 4.61 0.04 -10.39
C SER A 27 4.44 0.21 -8.86
N PHE A 28 3.19 0.20 -8.36
CA PHE A 28 2.93 0.19 -6.93
C PHE A 28 3.14 -1.23 -6.38
N THR A 29 4.24 -1.42 -5.65
CA THR A 29 4.68 -2.74 -5.14
C THR A 29 5.02 -2.68 -3.66
N ILE A 30 5.24 -3.85 -3.04
CA ILE A 30 5.77 -3.95 -1.66
C ILE A 30 7.04 -3.10 -1.49
N GLY A 31 7.94 -3.08 -2.48
CA GLY A 31 9.17 -2.29 -2.45
C GLY A 31 8.91 -0.78 -2.41
N THR A 32 7.81 -0.30 -3.01
CA THR A 32 7.39 1.10 -2.92
C THR A 32 7.02 1.46 -1.48
N ILE A 33 6.25 0.59 -0.80
CA ILE A 33 5.88 0.77 0.62
C ILE A 33 7.13 0.71 1.51
N GLN A 34 8.03 -0.25 1.29
CA GLN A 34 9.29 -0.34 2.05
C GLN A 34 10.11 0.94 1.96
N ARG A 35 10.27 1.53 0.76
CA ARG A 35 11.01 2.78 0.57
C ARG A 35 10.30 3.98 1.21
N ARG A 36 8.97 4.06 1.06
CA ARG A 36 8.20 5.21 1.52
C ARG A 36 8.07 5.30 3.03
N LEU A 37 7.85 4.16 3.69
CA LEU A 37 7.64 4.09 5.14
C LEU A 37 8.85 3.55 5.92
N ARG A 38 9.94 3.18 5.24
CA ARG A 38 11.13 2.52 5.82
C ARG A 38 10.78 1.24 6.60
N PHE A 39 9.84 0.47 6.07
CA PHE A 39 9.42 -0.78 6.68
C PHE A 39 10.31 -1.95 6.31
N GLY A 40 10.39 -2.90 7.25
CA GLY A 40 10.81 -4.26 6.96
C GLY A 40 9.86 -4.94 5.98
N LYS A 41 10.34 -6.02 5.34
CA LYS A 41 9.59 -6.74 4.30
C LYS A 41 8.24 -7.25 4.79
N GLU A 42 8.18 -7.77 6.01
CA GLU A 42 6.98 -8.35 6.61
C GLU A 42 5.86 -7.31 6.76
N ARG A 43 6.14 -6.21 7.46
CA ARG A 43 5.17 -5.10 7.65
C ARG A 43 4.72 -4.48 6.33
N ALA A 44 5.63 -4.30 5.37
CA ALA A 44 5.28 -3.79 4.04
C ALA A 44 4.40 -4.76 3.25
N THR A 45 4.64 -6.07 3.37
CA THR A 45 3.81 -7.10 2.72
C THR A 45 2.41 -7.12 3.32
N ALA A 46 2.29 -7.07 4.66
CA ALA A 46 1.00 -7.00 5.33
C ALA A 46 0.18 -5.78 4.89
N LEU A 47 0.81 -4.60 4.82
CA LEU A 47 0.14 -3.38 4.37
C LEU A 47 -0.27 -3.47 2.90
N TYR A 48 0.60 -3.99 2.03
CA TYR A 48 0.31 -4.17 0.60
C TYR A 48 -0.90 -5.09 0.36
N ASN A 49 -0.94 -6.23 1.05
CA ASN A 49 -2.04 -7.19 0.92
C ASN A 49 -3.36 -6.56 1.37
N ASP A 50 -3.36 -5.84 2.50
CA ASP A 50 -4.57 -5.17 2.98
C ASP A 50 -5.04 -4.07 2.01
N LEU A 51 -4.13 -3.35 1.34
CA LEU A 51 -4.49 -2.37 0.30
C LEU A 51 -5.09 -3.01 -0.96
N ILE A 52 -4.62 -4.20 -1.35
CA ILE A 52 -5.19 -4.94 -2.48
C ILE A 52 -6.58 -5.48 -2.12
N SER A 53 -6.71 -6.10 -0.95
CA SER A 53 -8.00 -6.66 -0.50
C SER A 53 -9.05 -5.59 -0.22
N ASP A 54 -8.67 -4.37 0.16
CA ASP A 54 -9.59 -3.23 0.25
C ASP A 54 -10.19 -2.88 -1.12
N ARG A 55 -9.40 -2.99 -2.21
CA ARG A 55 -9.88 -2.76 -3.58
C ARG A 55 -10.91 -3.81 -4.01
N GLU A 56 -10.66 -5.09 -3.72
CA GLU A 56 -11.53 -6.19 -4.11
C GLU A 56 -12.92 -6.13 -3.44
N LYS A 57 -13.05 -5.44 -2.31
CA LYS A 57 -14.34 -5.23 -1.63
C LYS A 57 -15.21 -4.11 -2.22
N VAL A 58 -14.62 -3.26 -3.06
CA VAL A 58 -15.29 -2.09 -3.66
C VAL A 58 -15.73 -2.38 -5.11
N THR A 59 -15.49 -3.59 -5.61
CA THR A 59 -15.84 -4.03 -6.97
C THR A 59 -16.94 -5.09 -6.91
#